data_AF-A0A1H9BRV0-F1
#
_entry.id   AF-A0A1H9BRV0-F1
#
_cell.length_a   1.000
_cell.length_b   1.000
_cell.length_c   1.000
_cell.angle_alpha   90.00
_cell.angle_beta   90.00
_cell.angle_gamma   90.00
#
_symmetry.space_group_name_H-M   'P 1'
#
loop_
_entity.id
_entity.type
_entity.pdbx_description
1 polymer ?
#
loop_
_entity_poly.entity_id
_entity_poly.type
_entity_poly.pdbx_seq_one_letter_code
_entity_poly.pdbx_strand_id
1 'polypeptide(L)'
;MIEDIFNNNLAVALVIAIFVALVTEALKFFDKDNVLQPRFINLITLWLGWGCGMIFMWLNGGSFETYTFIGISAGFISPSVYEYTKNLMSGNNE
;
A
#
# COMPACT_ATOMS: atom_id res chain seq x y z
N MET A 1 23.66 -11.18 -1.88
CA MET A 1 23.56 -10.68 -0.49
C MET A 1 23.01 -9.25 -0.40
N ILE A 2 23.62 -8.23 -1.05
CA ILE A 2 23.02 -6.87 -1.10
C ILE A 2 21.77 -6.85 -2.01
N GLU A 3 21.80 -7.53 -3.16
CA GLU A 3 20.64 -7.69 -4.04
C GLU A 3 19.46 -8.40 -3.36
N ASP A 4 19.72 -9.43 -2.54
CA ASP A 4 18.66 -10.19 -1.87
C ASP A 4 17.90 -9.35 -0.84
N ILE A 5 18.61 -8.48 -0.11
CA ILE A 5 18.00 -7.56 0.85
C ILE A 5 17.19 -6.49 0.12
N PHE A 6 17.72 -5.97 -0.99
CA PHE A 6 17.03 -4.97 -1.80
C PHE A 6 15.76 -5.55 -2.45
N ASN A 7 15.85 -6.76 -3.01
CA ASN A 7 14.72 -7.49 -3.58
C ASN A 7 13.67 -7.83 -2.54
N ASN A 8 14.07 -8.22 -1.33
CA ASN A 8 13.14 -8.56 -0.26
C ASN A 8 12.39 -7.31 0.23
N ASN A 9 13.10 -6.19 0.44
CA ASN A 9 12.48 -4.93 0.84
C ASN A 9 11.53 -4.37 -0.24
N LEU A 10 11.87 -4.54 -1.52
CA LEU A 10 11.03 -4.13 -2.64
C LEU A 10 9.78 -5.01 -2.76
N ALA A 11 9.91 -6.33 -2.59
CA ALA A 11 8.77 -7.25 -2.54
C ALA A 11 7.82 -6.91 -1.39
N VAL A 12 8.35 -6.62 -0.20
CA VAL A 12 7.55 -6.17 0.96
C VAL A 12 6.83 -4.86 0.64
N ALA A 13 7.50 -3.88 0.05
CA ALA A 13 6.90 -2.62 -0.35
C ALA A 13 5.73 -2.84 -1.34
N LEU A 14 5.91 -3.73 -2.31
CA LEU A 14 4.91 -4.05 -3.32
C LEU A 14 3.67 -4.73 -2.71
N VAL A 15 3.89 -5.69 -1.81
CA VAL A 15 2.81 -6.38 -1.08
C VAL A 15 2.01 -5.39 -0.23
N ILE A 16 2.69 -4.50 0.50
CA ILE A 16 2.02 -3.45 1.28
C ILE A 16 1.23 -2.53 0.35
N ALA A 17 1.81 -2.08 -0.75
CA ALA A 17 1.14 -1.17 -1.69
C ALA A 17 -0.13 -1.78 -2.28
N ILE A 18 -0.08 -3.06 -2.70
CA ILE A 18 -1.24 -3.79 -3.22
C ILE A 18 -2.30 -3.98 -2.14
N PHE A 19 -1.90 -4.39 -0.93
CA PHE A 19 -2.84 -4.58 0.17
C PHE A 19 -3.56 -3.28 0.54
N VAL A 20 -2.81 -2.19 0.71
CA VAL A 20 -3.37 -0.87 1.02
C VAL A 20 -4.27 -0.39 -0.12
N ALA A 21 -3.88 -0.59 -1.38
CA ALA A 21 -4.70 -0.25 -2.55
C ALA A 21 -6.08 -0.95 -2.52
N LEU A 22 -6.10 -2.26 -2.24
CA LEU A 22 -7.34 -3.04 -2.14
C LEU A 22 -8.25 -2.55 -1.01
N VAL A 23 -7.67 -2.29 0.18
CA VAL A 23 -8.45 -1.77 1.32
C VAL A 23 -8.98 -0.37 1.03
N THR A 24 -8.20 0.47 0.35
CA THR A 24 -8.62 1.82 -0.06
C THR A 24 -9.83 1.76 -0.99
N GLU A 25 -9.80 0.85 -1.96
CA GLU A 25 -10.91 0.68 -2.89
C GLU A 25 -12.15 0.10 -2.20
N ALA A 26 -11.98 -0.86 -1.29
CA ALA A 26 -13.08 -1.37 -0.48
C ALA A 26 -13.73 -0.23 0.34
N LEU A 27 -12.91 0.63 0.97
CA LEU A 27 -13.41 1.79 1.71
C LEU A 27 -14.21 2.74 0.82
N LYS A 28 -13.72 3.05 -0.39
CA LYS A 28 -14.45 3.88 -1.37
C LYS A 28 -15.75 3.21 -1.84
N PHE A 29 -15.75 1.90 -2.03
CA PHE A 29 -16.94 1.15 -2.44
C PHE A 29 -18.02 1.15 -1.36
N PHE A 30 -17.63 1.10 -0.08
CA PHE A 30 -18.55 1.20 1.05
C PHE A 30 -19.00 2.64 1.32
N ASP A 31 -18.17 3.64 1.00
CA ASP A 31 -18.52 5.06 1.08
C ASP A 31 -19.40 5.53 -0.10
N LYS A 32 -20.52 4.84 -0.32
CA LYS A 32 -21.47 5.14 -1.42
C LYS A 32 -22.04 6.55 -1.36
N ASP A 33 -22.11 7.12 -0.16
CA ASP A 33 -22.67 8.45 0.10
C ASP A 33 -21.60 9.57 0.12
N ASN A 34 -20.32 9.26 -0.18
CA ASN A 34 -19.18 10.19 -0.11
C ASN A 34 -19.09 10.93 1.24
N VAL A 35 -19.42 10.25 2.33
CA VAL A 35 -19.39 10.80 3.68
C VAL A 35 -17.93 10.97 4.13
N LEU A 36 -17.03 10.11 3.67
CA LEU A 36 -15.61 10.22 3.97
C LEU A 36 -14.97 11.21 2.99
N GLN A 37 -14.51 12.34 3.52
CA GLN A 37 -13.71 13.28 2.73
C GLN A 37 -12.49 12.55 2.14
N PRO A 38 -12.09 12.82 0.89
CA PRO A 38 -10.93 12.19 0.26
C PRO A 38 -9.64 12.30 1.09
N ARG A 39 -9.49 13.40 1.84
CA ARG A 39 -8.38 13.62 2.78
C ARG A 39 -8.36 12.60 3.93
N PHE A 40 -9.52 12.21 4.41
CA PHE A 40 -9.67 11.22 5.47
C PHE A 40 -9.32 9.81 4.97
N ILE A 41 -9.74 9.46 3.75
CA ILE A 41 -9.36 8.20 3.11
C ILE A 41 -7.83 8.14 2.94
N ASN A 42 -7.18 9.20 2.45
CA ASN A 42 -5.73 9.26 2.33
C ASN A 42 -5.00 9.17 3.69
N LEU A 43 -5.59 9.71 4.76
CA LEU A 43 -5.03 9.54 6.10
C LEU A 43 -5.10 8.07 6.52
N ILE A 44 -6.22 7.39 6.26
CA ILE A 44 -6.37 5.95 6.53
C ILE A 44 -5.36 5.14 5.72
N THR A 45 -5.13 5.44 4.44
CA THR A 45 -4.15 4.71 3.62
C THR A 45 -2.72 4.84 4.15
N LEU A 46 -2.36 6.03 4.63
CA LEU A 46 -1.08 6.28 5.29
C LEU A 46 -0.92 5.47 6.58
N TRP A 47 -1.95 5.48 7.44
CA TRP A 47 -1.94 4.69 8.68
C TRP A 47 -1.89 3.19 8.42
N LEU A 48 -2.63 2.70 7.42
CA LEU A 48 -2.61 1.30 7.02
C LEU A 48 -1.25 0.89 6.44
N GLY A 49 -0.67 1.71 5.56
CA GLY A 49 0.65 1.46 4.98
C GLY A 49 1.74 1.42 6.05
N TRP A 50 1.75 2.40 6.94
CA TRP A 50 2.67 2.41 8.08
C TRP A 50 2.47 1.21 8.99
N GLY A 51 1.23 0.90 9.37
CA GLY A 51 0.89 -0.25 10.21
C GLY A 51 1.35 -1.58 9.60
N CYS A 52 1.16 -1.77 8.30
CA CYS A 52 1.67 -2.95 7.59
C CYS A 52 3.21 -2.98 7.60
N GLY A 53 3.87 -1.85 7.37
CA GLY A 53 5.33 -1.74 7.48
C GLY A 53 5.84 -2.19 8.85
N MET A 54 5.16 -1.78 9.93
CA MET A 54 5.50 -2.16 11.30
C MET A 54 5.31 -3.66 11.58
N ILE A 55 4.26 -4.28 11.02
CA ILE A 55 4.05 -5.74 11.12
C ILE A 55 5.18 -6.48 10.40
N PHE A 56 5.54 -6.05 9.19
CA PHE A 56 6.63 -6.66 8.44
C PHE A 56 8.00 -6.47 9.12
N MET A 57 8.24 -5.33 9.76
CA MET A 57 9.42 -5.09 10.58
C MET A 57 9.50 -6.10 11.72
N TRP A 58 8.39 -6.32 12.43
CA TRP A 58 8.32 -7.26 13.54
C TRP A 58 8.58 -8.71 13.09
N LEU A 59 8.09 -9.09 11.91
CA LEU A 59 8.29 -10.43 11.34
C LEU A 59 9.70 -10.68 10.81
N ASN A 60 10.35 -9.67 10.22
CA ASN A 60 11.64 -9.82 9.53
C ASN A 60 12.85 -9.31 10.34
N GLY A 61 12.63 -8.67 11.50
CA GLY A 61 13.70 -8.18 12.37
C GLY A 61 14.50 -7.00 11.80
N GLY A 62 13.84 -6.08 11.09
CA GLY A 62 14.48 -4.95 10.41
C GLY A 62 14.55 -3.64 11.20
N SER A 63 15.19 -2.60 10.64
CA SER A 63 15.25 -1.28 11.28
C SER A 63 13.93 -0.52 11.16
N PHE A 64 13.55 0.15 12.25
CA PHE A 64 12.34 0.97 12.33
C PHE A 64 12.24 2.01 11.21
N GLU A 65 13.33 2.71 10.92
CA GLU A 65 13.39 3.74 9.89
C GLU A 65 13.08 3.18 8.51
N THR A 66 13.68 2.05 8.15
CA THR A 66 13.50 1.40 6.83
C THR A 66 12.04 1.01 6.61
N TYR A 67 11.45 0.30 7.57
CA TYR A 67 10.09 -0.22 7.42
C TYR A 67 9.01 0.85 7.60
N THR A 68 9.29 1.90 8.39
CA THR A 68 8.45 3.09 8.44
C THR A 68 8.43 3.80 7.08
N PHE A 69 9.61 3.98 6.47
CA PHE A 69 9.71 4.62 5.16
C PHE A 69 9.04 3.79 4.06
N ILE A 70 9.26 2.48 4.05
CA ILE A 70 8.62 1.55 3.10
C ILE A 70 7.09 1.59 3.27
N GLY A 71 6.59 1.47 4.49
CA GLY A 71 5.16 1.44 4.77
C GLY A 71 4.45 2.74 4.39
N ILE A 72 5.03 3.89 4.75
CA ILE A 72 4.48 5.21 4.40
C ILE A 72 4.51 5.44 2.89
N SER A 73 5.65 5.14 2.24
CA SER A 73 5.80 5.32 0.79
C SER A 73 4.84 4.43 0.01
N ALA A 74 4.69 3.17 0.42
CA ALA A 74 3.73 2.24 -0.17
C ALA A 74 2.28 2.69 0.03
N GLY A 75 1.94 3.20 1.23
CA GLY A 75 0.60 3.74 1.52
C GLY A 75 0.28 5.04 0.78
N PHE A 76 1.30 5.83 0.41
CA PHE A 76 1.15 7.03 -0.41
C PHE A 76 1.00 6.69 -1.90
N ILE A 77 1.75 5.72 -2.41
CA ILE A 77 1.75 5.33 -3.85
C ILE A 77 0.59 4.36 -4.16
N SER A 78 -0.06 3.76 -3.15
CA SER A 78 -1.15 2.80 -3.34
C SER A 78 -2.29 3.26 -4.26
N PRO A 79 -2.73 4.54 -4.31
CA PRO A 79 -3.76 4.98 -5.24
C PRO A 79 -3.30 4.85 -6.71
N SER A 80 -2.03 5.16 -6.99
CA SER A 80 -1.44 4.98 -8.31
C SER A 80 -1.27 3.51 -8.67
N VAL A 81 -0.84 2.66 -7.73
CA VAL A 81 -0.73 1.20 -7.95
C VAL A 81 -2.10 0.60 -8.29
N TYR A 82 -3.17 1.07 -7.64
CA TYR A 82 -4.53 0.66 -7.96
C TYR A 82 -4.91 1.00 -9.41
N GLU A 83 -4.68 2.24 -9.86
CA GLU A 83 -4.97 2.65 -11.24
C GLU A 83 -4.19 1.82 -12.27
N TYR A 84 -2.89 1.60 -12.03
CA TYR A 84 -2.08 0.74 -12.89
C TYR A 84 -2.60 -0.70 -12.94
N THR A 85 -2.95 -1.28 -11.79
CA THR A 85 -3.46 -2.66 -11.72
C THR A 85 -4.84 -2.78 -12.37
N LYS A 86 -5.71 -1.78 -12.18
CA LYS A 86 -7.02 -1.71 -12.84
C LYS A 86 -6.89 -1.62 -14.35
N ASN A 87 -6.00 -0.76 -14.86
CA ASN A 87 -5.77 -0.61 -16.30
C ASN A 87 -5.23 -1.90 -16.93
N LEU A 88 -4.37 -2.64 -16.21
CA LEU A 88 -3.89 -3.96 -16.63
C LEU A 88 -5.02 -5.00 -16.66
N MET A 89 -5.95 -4.97 -15.70
CA MET A 89 -7.08 -5.89 -15.67
C MET A 89 -8.21 -5.51 -16.65
N SER A 90 -8.42 -4.23 -16.92
CA SER A 90 -9.42 -3.76 -17.88
C SER A 90 -8.96 -3.84 -19.33
N GLY A 91 -7.64 -3.81 -19.57
CA GLY A 91 -7.03 -3.87 -20.91
C GLY A 91 -7.13 -5.23 -21.63
N ASN A 92 -7.90 -6.19 -21.11
CA ASN A 92 -8.17 -7.49 -21.74
C ASN A 92 -9.64 -7.68 -22.16
N ASN A 93 -10.47 -6.64 -22.09
CA ASN A 93 -11.89 -6.69 -22.46
C ASN A 93 -12.25 -5.84 -23.69
N GLU A 94 -11.28 -5.54 -24.56
CA GLU A 94 -11.53 -5.01 -25.91
C GLU A 94 -11.10 -6.03 -26.98
#